data_AF-A0A7W9S4W2-F1
#
_entry.id   AF-A0A7W9S4W2-F1
#
_cell.length_a   1.000
_cell.length_b   1.000
_cell.length_c   1.000
_cell.angle_alpha   90.00
_cell.angle_beta   90.00
_cell.angle_gamma   90.00
#
_symmetry.space_group_name_H-M   'P 1'
#
loop_
_entity.id
_entity.type
_entity.pdbx_description
1 polymer ?
#
loop_
_entity_poly.entity_id
_entity_poly.type
_entity_poly.pdbx_seq_one_letter_code
_entity_poly.pdbx_strand_id
1 'polypeptide(L)'
;MIVRLCMALAGLLSVSAAWSEDFRWGVNGHPFTAYPDISFEQQLDYVRDLGMTSYRVNVSSLDHISGLAALVKEAKARGIDILPVITPDFDLDTETIGDLYAKSYAMAETLVSRFRDDIRVWELGNEMEIHALISACEMRDDGTQYDCSWGTAGGDDPSHYFTPRWKKVSAVLRGLSDGAEAADPTIRKAMGTAGWGHTGAFERMKADGIDWDISVWHHYGDDLKRPLDYLSTLGKPVWITEFNRSGEKGEQDQADGLLEMMRQFRELRAEYRIEAAHIYELLDEPYWAPSFEATMGLARLRKTDEGRWTPDGVKLAYSTARGFIAAEGDAEDAAPALPPAPGCDRKALDTSVANHANQAAYLYCLALHRLPAPAEQWRVSLALKRGQSTAAALAELLETSEFMRAHPVARMTNADYIKAVYMLLLSREPDGRGLSDYLARLDRRELTPPQLAQEIIRSDEFRSAHPLLFAQESEHP
;
A
#
# COMPACT_ATOMS: atom_id res chain seq x y z
N MET A 1 48.51 -51.76 5.48
CA MET A 1 47.64 -51.55 6.66
C MET A 1 47.62 -50.07 6.95
N ILE A 2 46.42 -49.46 7.01
CA ILE A 2 46.14 -48.15 7.64
C ILE A 2 46.67 -46.93 6.83
N VAL A 3 46.00 -45.80 6.57
CA VAL A 3 44.61 -45.31 6.45
C VAL A 3 44.76 -43.79 6.19
N ARG A 4 43.96 -43.23 5.26
CA ARG A 4 43.48 -41.82 5.15
C ARG A 4 44.46 -40.64 5.30
N LEU A 5 44.42 -39.70 4.34
CA LEU A 5 43.68 -38.44 4.50
C LEU A 5 43.51 -37.73 3.13
N CYS A 6 42.29 -37.69 2.61
CA CYS A 6 41.86 -36.72 1.61
C CYS A 6 41.23 -35.54 2.37
N MET A 7 41.69 -34.31 2.11
CA MET A 7 40.91 -33.11 2.37
C MET A 7 40.98 -32.23 1.13
N ALA A 8 39.90 -32.26 0.35
CA ALA A 8 39.60 -31.25 -0.65
C ALA A 8 38.80 -30.15 0.05
N LEU A 9 39.38 -28.96 0.17
CA LEU A 9 38.64 -27.74 0.47
C LEU A 9 37.99 -27.25 -0.84
N ALA A 10 36.75 -27.65 -1.07
CA ALA A 10 35.87 -26.92 -1.99
C ALA A 10 35.15 -25.85 -1.15
N GLY A 11 35.69 -24.63 -1.16
CA GLY A 11 35.07 -23.48 -0.56
C GLY A 11 33.74 -23.18 -1.25
N LEU A 12 32.67 -23.23 -0.46
CA LEU A 12 31.31 -22.83 -0.81
C LEU A 12 31.32 -21.40 -1.38
N LEU A 13 31.12 -21.29 -2.70
CA LEU A 13 30.48 -20.12 -3.27
C LEU A 13 29.02 -20.19 -2.85
N SER A 14 28.71 -19.60 -1.70
CA SER A 14 27.36 -19.18 -1.37
C SER A 14 26.91 -18.23 -2.47
N VAL A 15 26.16 -18.74 -3.44
CA VAL A 15 25.32 -17.93 -4.30
C VAL A 15 24.27 -17.36 -3.36
N SER A 16 24.54 -16.18 -2.82
CA SER A 16 23.49 -15.32 -2.30
C SER A 16 22.59 -15.06 -3.49
N ALA A 17 21.47 -15.78 -3.58
CA ALA A 17 20.39 -15.39 -4.47
C ALA A 17 20.12 -13.91 -4.14
N ALA A 18 20.36 -13.05 -5.12
CA ALA A 18 19.97 -11.65 -5.01
C ALA A 18 18.44 -11.66 -4.88
N TRP A 19 17.95 -11.44 -3.66
CA TRP A 19 16.52 -11.29 -3.40
C TRP A 19 16.09 -9.94 -3.98
N SER A 20 15.70 -9.98 -5.24
CA SER A 20 14.82 -9.00 -5.86
C SER A 20 13.61 -9.79 -6.34
N GLU A 21 12.74 -10.21 -5.41
CA GLU A 21 11.36 -10.47 -5.82
C GLU A 21 10.69 -9.10 -5.88
N ASP A 22 10.26 -8.71 -7.08
CA ASP A 22 9.60 -7.45 -7.33
C ASP A 22 8.36 -7.36 -6.42
N PHE A 23 8.27 -6.27 -5.66
CA PHE A 23 7.16 -6.01 -4.76
C PHE A 23 5.84 -5.97 -5.54
N ARG A 24 4.82 -6.65 -5.03
CA ARG A 24 3.54 -6.79 -5.74
C ARG A 24 2.46 -5.90 -5.14
N TRP A 25 1.97 -4.96 -5.93
CA TRP A 25 0.72 -4.30 -5.63
C TRP A 25 -0.46 -5.15 -6.06
N GLY A 26 -1.46 -5.23 -5.20
CA GLY A 26 -2.73 -5.84 -5.48
C GLY A 26 -3.92 -5.11 -4.87
N VAL A 27 -5.09 -5.70 -5.08
CA VAL A 27 -6.35 -5.21 -4.51
C VAL A 27 -7.22 -6.41 -4.16
N ASN A 28 -8.06 -6.22 -3.15
CA ASN A 28 -9.08 -7.17 -2.73
C ASN A 28 -10.33 -7.01 -3.58
N GLY A 29 -11.02 -8.11 -3.82
CA GLY A 29 -12.41 -8.02 -4.24
C GLY A 29 -13.20 -9.28 -3.98
N HIS A 30 -14.50 -9.16 -4.23
CA HIS A 30 -15.50 -10.14 -3.83
C HIS A 30 -16.30 -10.65 -5.04
N PRO A 31 -15.61 -11.24 -6.05
CA PRO A 31 -16.22 -11.61 -7.34
C PRO A 31 -17.37 -12.62 -7.21
N PHE A 32 -17.43 -13.39 -6.12
CA PHE A 32 -18.43 -14.45 -5.93
C PHE A 32 -19.56 -14.07 -4.98
N THR A 33 -19.33 -13.09 -4.09
CA THR A 33 -20.20 -12.82 -2.95
C THR A 33 -20.82 -11.43 -3.01
N ALA A 34 -20.09 -10.43 -3.49
CA ALA A 34 -20.49 -9.05 -3.28
C ALA A 34 -20.40 -8.15 -4.52
N TYR A 35 -19.87 -8.58 -5.66
CA TYR A 35 -19.90 -7.75 -6.88
C TYR A 35 -20.99 -8.21 -7.87
N PRO A 36 -22.30 -8.07 -7.54
CA PRO A 36 -23.37 -8.51 -8.41
C PRO A 36 -23.34 -7.72 -9.71
N ASP A 37 -23.68 -8.39 -10.82
CA ASP A 37 -23.77 -7.80 -12.16
C ASP A 37 -22.45 -7.24 -12.75
N ILE A 38 -21.32 -7.33 -12.02
CA ILE A 38 -20.00 -6.90 -12.52
C ILE A 38 -19.22 -8.12 -13.00
N SER A 39 -18.88 -8.18 -14.29
CA SER A 39 -18.17 -9.32 -14.86
C SER A 39 -16.72 -9.41 -14.37
N PHE A 40 -16.12 -10.61 -14.41
CA PHE A 40 -14.71 -10.80 -14.05
C PHE A 40 -13.78 -9.96 -14.92
N GLU A 41 -14.08 -9.83 -16.21
CA GLU A 41 -13.31 -9.00 -17.14
C GLU A 41 -13.31 -7.54 -16.72
N GLN A 42 -14.47 -7.00 -16.31
CA GLN A 42 -14.57 -5.62 -15.84
C GLN A 42 -13.77 -5.41 -14.56
N GLN A 43 -13.84 -6.34 -13.61
CA GLN A 43 -13.06 -6.29 -12.37
C GLN A 43 -11.56 -6.31 -12.68
N LEU A 44 -11.10 -7.26 -13.50
CA LEU A 44 -9.69 -7.41 -13.85
C LEU A 44 -9.17 -6.26 -14.73
N ASP A 45 -10.03 -5.62 -15.53
CA ASP A 45 -9.66 -4.43 -16.28
C ASP A 45 -9.36 -3.23 -15.36
N TYR A 46 -10.06 -3.09 -14.22
CA TYR A 46 -9.70 -2.13 -13.18
C TYR A 46 -8.36 -2.48 -12.52
N VAL A 47 -8.15 -3.75 -12.15
CA VAL A 47 -6.87 -4.19 -11.54
C VAL A 47 -5.70 -3.87 -12.47
N ARG A 48 -5.84 -4.17 -13.77
CA ARG A 48 -4.83 -3.84 -14.78
C ARG A 48 -4.64 -2.33 -14.92
N ASP A 49 -5.72 -1.54 -14.98
CA ASP A 49 -5.62 -0.08 -15.11
C ASP A 49 -4.97 0.58 -13.90
N LEU A 50 -5.13 0.03 -12.69
CA LEU A 50 -4.40 0.45 -11.49
C LEU A 50 -2.88 0.16 -11.57
N GLY A 51 -2.43 -0.65 -12.52
CA GLY A 51 -1.04 -1.12 -12.62
C GLY A 51 -0.72 -2.29 -11.68
N MET A 52 -1.75 -2.93 -11.11
CA MET A 52 -1.59 -4.03 -10.16
C MET A 52 -1.48 -5.38 -10.86
N THR A 53 -0.72 -6.28 -10.25
CA THR A 53 -0.47 -7.62 -10.80
C THR A 53 -1.03 -8.73 -9.92
N SER A 54 -1.67 -8.40 -8.80
CA SER A 54 -2.30 -9.37 -7.92
C SER A 54 -3.74 -9.00 -7.58
N TYR A 55 -4.64 -9.98 -7.60
CA TYR A 55 -6.04 -9.81 -7.20
C TYR A 55 -6.42 -10.83 -6.12
N ARG A 56 -6.67 -10.35 -4.90
CA ARG A 56 -7.03 -11.19 -3.75
C ARG A 56 -8.53 -11.41 -3.70
N VAL A 57 -8.96 -12.68 -3.63
CA VAL A 57 -10.38 -13.05 -3.74
C VAL A 57 -10.79 -14.14 -2.76
N ASN A 58 -11.99 -14.00 -2.19
CA ASN A 58 -12.53 -14.93 -1.21
C ASN A 58 -13.01 -16.25 -1.83
N VAL A 59 -12.67 -17.38 -1.23
CA VAL A 59 -13.14 -18.72 -1.63
C VAL A 59 -13.67 -19.45 -0.40
N SER A 60 -14.98 -19.33 -0.17
CA SER A 60 -15.65 -19.90 1.00
C SER A 60 -16.25 -21.29 0.80
N SER A 61 -16.41 -21.72 -0.46
CA SER A 61 -17.06 -22.98 -0.84
C SER A 61 -16.42 -23.61 -2.07
N LEU A 62 -16.49 -24.95 -2.17
CA LEU A 62 -16.10 -25.70 -3.38
C LEU A 62 -16.97 -25.38 -4.59
N ASP A 63 -18.18 -24.84 -4.39
CA ASP A 63 -19.05 -24.38 -5.48
C ASP A 63 -18.40 -23.23 -6.29
N HIS A 64 -17.46 -22.49 -5.68
CA HIS A 64 -16.72 -21.43 -6.35
C HIS A 64 -15.65 -21.95 -7.31
N ILE A 65 -15.32 -23.26 -7.36
CA ILE A 65 -14.24 -23.80 -8.21
C ILE A 65 -14.41 -23.40 -9.68
N SER A 66 -15.63 -23.53 -10.22
CA SER A 66 -15.88 -23.20 -11.63
C SER A 66 -15.70 -21.70 -11.90
N GLY A 67 -16.17 -20.85 -10.98
CA GLY A 67 -16.00 -19.40 -11.05
C GLY A 67 -14.53 -19.00 -10.92
N LEU A 68 -13.81 -19.57 -9.95
CA LEU A 68 -12.38 -19.34 -9.76
C LEU A 68 -11.57 -19.76 -10.99
N ALA A 69 -11.90 -20.88 -11.63
CA ALA A 69 -11.24 -21.29 -12.87
C ALA A 69 -11.46 -20.32 -14.03
N ALA A 70 -12.68 -19.78 -14.17
CA ALA A 70 -12.95 -18.73 -15.16
C ALA A 70 -12.18 -17.45 -14.84
N LEU A 71 -12.18 -17.01 -13.57
CA LEU A 71 -11.45 -15.82 -13.12
C LEU A 71 -9.94 -15.95 -13.36
N VAL A 72 -9.33 -17.06 -12.94
CA VAL A 72 -7.90 -17.35 -13.14
C VAL A 72 -7.52 -17.31 -14.62
N LYS A 73 -8.35 -17.88 -15.49
CA LYS A 73 -8.13 -17.83 -16.94
C LYS A 73 -8.11 -16.39 -17.46
N GLU A 74 -9.10 -15.59 -17.07
CA GLU A 74 -9.21 -14.18 -17.50
C GLU A 74 -8.09 -13.31 -16.91
N ALA A 75 -7.65 -13.60 -15.69
CA ALA A 75 -6.56 -12.90 -15.01
C ALA A 75 -5.22 -13.17 -15.67
N LYS A 76 -4.92 -14.44 -16.00
CA LYS A 76 -3.72 -14.83 -16.74
C LYS A 76 -3.62 -14.13 -18.09
N ALA A 77 -4.73 -13.97 -18.81
CA ALA A 77 -4.76 -13.23 -20.08
C ALA A 77 -4.38 -11.74 -19.92
N ARG A 78 -4.42 -11.21 -18.69
CA ARG A 78 -4.09 -9.83 -18.34
C ARG A 78 -2.79 -9.69 -17.53
N GLY A 79 -2.06 -10.79 -17.32
CA GLY A 79 -0.84 -10.78 -16.49
C GLY A 79 -1.12 -10.54 -15.01
N ILE A 80 -2.30 -10.93 -14.52
CA ILE A 80 -2.70 -10.79 -13.12
C ILE A 80 -2.70 -12.17 -12.46
N ASP A 81 -2.01 -12.28 -11.33
CA ASP A 81 -2.04 -13.44 -10.45
C ASP A 81 -3.25 -13.33 -9.51
N ILE A 82 -4.02 -14.42 -9.40
CA ILE A 82 -5.06 -14.52 -8.38
C ILE A 82 -4.42 -15.01 -7.08
N LEU A 83 -4.69 -14.31 -5.98
CA LEU A 83 -4.42 -14.76 -4.61
C LEU A 83 -5.74 -15.20 -3.98
N PRO A 84 -6.07 -16.49 -3.97
CA PRO A 84 -7.24 -16.95 -3.25
C PRO A 84 -6.98 -16.91 -1.76
N VAL A 85 -7.92 -16.37 -1.01
CA VAL A 85 -8.03 -16.60 0.44
C VAL A 85 -9.13 -17.62 0.69
N ILE A 86 -8.77 -18.75 1.30
CA ILE A 86 -9.72 -19.80 1.65
C ILE A 86 -10.40 -19.39 2.95
N THR A 87 -11.71 -19.14 2.90
CA THR A 87 -12.52 -18.62 4.01
C THR A 87 -13.69 -19.56 4.32
N PRO A 88 -13.45 -20.75 4.89
CA PRO A 88 -14.49 -21.76 5.05
C PRO A 88 -15.61 -21.26 5.97
N ASP A 89 -16.86 -21.42 5.52
CA ASP A 89 -18.05 -21.09 6.30
C ASP A 89 -18.42 -22.26 7.24
N PHE A 90 -17.55 -22.52 8.22
CA PHE A 90 -17.74 -23.58 9.22
C PHE A 90 -18.32 -23.02 10.51
N ASP A 91 -19.20 -23.79 11.16
CA ASP A 91 -19.74 -23.43 12.47
C ASP A 91 -18.74 -23.79 13.58
N LEU A 92 -17.90 -22.82 13.94
CA LEU A 92 -16.91 -22.97 15.00
C LEU A 92 -17.54 -23.17 16.39
N ASP A 93 -18.82 -22.90 16.62
CA ASP A 93 -19.44 -23.08 17.93
C ASP A 93 -19.92 -24.53 18.13
N THR A 94 -20.48 -25.14 17.08
CA THR A 94 -21.11 -26.47 17.20
C THR A 94 -20.24 -27.62 16.71
N GLU A 95 -19.32 -27.38 15.77
CA GLU A 95 -18.53 -28.45 15.20
C GLU A 95 -17.41 -28.94 16.13
N THR A 96 -17.04 -30.22 15.97
CA THR A 96 -15.94 -30.83 16.71
C THR A 96 -14.59 -30.45 16.10
N ILE A 97 -13.54 -30.44 16.93
CA ILE A 97 -12.15 -30.20 16.49
C ILE A 97 -11.75 -31.16 15.36
N GLY A 98 -12.17 -32.43 15.45
CA GLY A 98 -11.84 -33.44 14.43
C GLY A 98 -12.54 -33.19 13.09
N ASP A 99 -13.82 -32.82 13.13
CA ASP A 99 -14.60 -32.51 11.92
C ASP A 99 -14.06 -31.24 11.24
N LEU A 100 -13.78 -30.19 12.02
CA LEU A 100 -13.21 -28.94 11.52
C LEU A 100 -11.88 -29.18 10.80
N TYR A 101 -10.98 -29.99 11.38
CA TYR A 101 -9.72 -30.38 10.74
C TYR A 101 -9.96 -31.18 9.45
N ALA A 102 -10.83 -32.19 9.48
CA ALA A 102 -11.06 -33.05 8.33
C ALA A 102 -11.70 -32.29 7.15
N LYS A 103 -12.65 -31.39 7.43
CA LYS A 103 -13.32 -30.56 6.42
C LYS A 103 -12.37 -29.53 5.80
N SER A 104 -11.59 -28.83 6.63
CA SER A 104 -10.59 -27.86 6.15
C SER A 104 -9.50 -28.54 5.31
N TYR A 105 -8.99 -29.69 5.76
CA TYR A 105 -8.06 -30.51 4.98
C TYR A 105 -8.62 -30.85 3.61
N ALA A 106 -9.82 -31.43 3.55
CA ALA A 106 -10.42 -31.86 2.29
C ALA A 106 -10.68 -30.67 1.34
N MET A 107 -11.08 -29.53 1.89
CA MET A 107 -11.31 -28.30 1.12
C MET A 107 -10.01 -27.78 0.50
N ALA A 108 -8.95 -27.63 1.29
CA ALA A 108 -7.65 -27.17 0.81
C ALA A 108 -7.04 -28.15 -0.21
N GLU A 109 -7.06 -29.45 0.09
CA GLU A 109 -6.53 -30.48 -0.82
C GLU A 109 -7.26 -30.44 -2.18
N THR A 110 -8.58 -30.30 -2.17
CA THR A 110 -9.40 -30.22 -3.39
C THR A 110 -9.08 -28.96 -4.22
N LEU A 111 -9.05 -27.79 -3.57
CA LEU A 111 -8.80 -26.52 -4.23
C LEU A 111 -7.37 -26.47 -4.79
N VAL A 112 -6.37 -26.75 -3.97
CA VAL A 112 -4.96 -26.70 -4.39
C VAL A 112 -4.68 -27.72 -5.48
N SER A 113 -5.20 -28.96 -5.38
CA SER A 113 -5.03 -29.97 -6.42
C SER A 113 -5.59 -29.52 -7.77
N ARG A 114 -6.75 -28.83 -7.77
CA ARG A 114 -7.40 -28.36 -8.99
C ARG A 114 -6.59 -27.27 -9.69
N PHE A 115 -5.85 -26.45 -8.94
CA PHE A 115 -5.20 -25.24 -9.42
C PHE A 115 -3.67 -25.27 -9.31
N ARG A 116 -3.07 -26.45 -9.06
CA ARG A 116 -1.62 -26.62 -8.88
C ARG A 116 -0.77 -26.01 -9.99
N ASP A 117 -1.28 -25.97 -11.22
CA ASP A 117 -0.57 -25.45 -12.40
C ASP A 117 -0.83 -23.95 -12.62
N ASP A 118 -1.79 -23.39 -11.88
CA ASP A 118 -2.31 -22.05 -12.08
C ASP A 118 -2.02 -21.08 -10.93
N ILE A 119 -1.97 -21.55 -9.69
CA ILE A 119 -1.87 -20.73 -8.48
C ILE A 119 -0.74 -21.26 -7.60
N ARG A 120 0.18 -20.37 -7.21
CA ARG A 120 1.39 -20.73 -6.44
C ARG A 120 1.37 -20.28 -4.99
N VAL A 121 0.51 -19.34 -4.64
CA VAL A 121 0.35 -18.85 -3.26
C VAL A 121 -1.12 -18.92 -2.88
N TRP A 122 -1.38 -19.47 -1.71
CA TRP A 122 -2.72 -19.57 -1.13
C TRP A 122 -2.72 -18.94 0.24
N GLU A 123 -3.67 -18.06 0.49
CA GLU A 123 -3.93 -17.57 1.83
C GLU A 123 -4.92 -18.51 2.52
N LEU A 124 -4.52 -19.02 3.69
CA LEU A 124 -5.20 -20.12 4.37
C LEU A 124 -5.88 -19.61 5.64
N GLY A 125 -7.19 -19.35 5.54
CA GLY A 125 -7.96 -18.70 6.58
C GLY A 125 -7.88 -17.18 6.50
N ASN A 126 -8.91 -16.51 7.02
CA ASN A 126 -8.99 -15.06 7.13
C ASN A 126 -9.51 -14.74 8.53
N GLU A 127 -8.71 -14.06 9.35
CA GLU A 127 -9.14 -13.50 10.65
C GLU A 127 -9.76 -14.51 11.64
N MET A 128 -9.45 -15.80 11.48
CA MET A 128 -10.08 -16.88 12.25
C MET A 128 -9.79 -16.75 13.75
N GLU A 129 -8.68 -16.11 14.12
CA GLU A 129 -8.27 -15.91 15.50
C GLU A 129 -9.21 -14.98 16.28
N ILE A 130 -9.97 -14.11 15.62
CA ILE A 130 -10.94 -13.22 16.27
C ILE A 130 -11.94 -14.05 17.10
N HIS A 131 -12.41 -15.19 16.54
CA HIS A 131 -13.33 -16.10 17.23
C HIS A 131 -12.74 -16.59 18.57
N ALA A 132 -11.42 -16.74 18.64
CA ALA A 132 -10.74 -17.25 19.82
C ALA A 132 -10.39 -16.18 20.86
N LEU A 133 -10.63 -14.89 20.62
CA LEU A 133 -10.31 -13.85 21.60
C LEU A 133 -11.05 -14.08 22.92
N ILE A 134 -10.33 -13.90 24.02
CA ILE A 134 -10.89 -14.00 25.36
C ILE A 134 -11.74 -12.76 25.68
N SER A 135 -12.85 -12.97 26.36
CA SER A 135 -13.84 -11.97 26.74
C SER A 135 -13.97 -11.86 28.25
N ALA A 136 -14.70 -10.84 28.71
CA ALA A 136 -14.97 -10.56 30.11
C ALA A 136 -15.32 -11.83 30.91
N CYS A 137 -14.71 -11.99 32.09
CA CYS A 137 -14.93 -13.10 33.03
C CYS A 137 -14.50 -14.50 32.56
N GLU A 138 -13.96 -14.67 31.36
CA GLU A 138 -13.47 -15.98 30.91
C GLU A 138 -12.16 -16.37 31.61
N MET A 139 -11.92 -17.66 31.76
CA MET A 139 -10.70 -18.17 32.41
C MET A 139 -9.55 -18.25 31.42
N ARG A 140 -8.39 -17.73 31.83
CA ARG A 140 -7.11 -17.93 31.12
C ARG A 140 -6.51 -19.30 31.44
N ASP A 141 -5.52 -19.70 30.63
CA ASP A 141 -4.84 -20.99 30.76
C ASP A 141 -4.06 -21.13 32.07
N ASP A 142 -3.61 -20.02 32.66
CA ASP A 142 -2.90 -19.99 33.95
C ASP A 142 -3.84 -20.11 35.16
N GLY A 143 -5.15 -20.24 34.93
CA GLY A 143 -6.18 -20.32 35.96
C GLY A 143 -6.60 -18.97 36.53
N THR A 144 -6.10 -17.85 36.00
CA THR A 144 -6.60 -16.51 36.33
C THR A 144 -7.87 -16.19 35.55
N GLN A 145 -8.74 -15.36 36.12
CA GLN A 145 -9.92 -14.86 35.42
C GLN A 145 -9.58 -13.59 34.64
N TYR A 146 -10.01 -13.50 33.40
CA TYR A 146 -10.01 -12.26 32.62
C TYR A 146 -10.98 -11.27 33.25
N ASP A 147 -10.52 -10.04 33.47
CA ASP A 147 -11.26 -9.07 34.30
C ASP A 147 -12.67 -8.86 33.74
N CYS A 148 -13.66 -9.01 34.59
CA CYS A 148 -15.07 -8.86 34.23
C CYS A 148 -15.47 -7.44 33.80
N SER A 149 -14.63 -6.44 34.10
CA SER A 149 -14.81 -5.05 33.70
C SER A 149 -14.19 -4.71 32.34
N TRP A 150 -13.38 -5.62 31.77
CA TRP A 150 -12.72 -5.39 30.47
C TRP A 150 -13.62 -5.85 29.32
N GLY A 151 -13.42 -5.27 28.14
CA GLY A 151 -13.96 -5.79 26.88
C GLY A 151 -13.15 -6.97 26.36
N THR A 152 -13.47 -7.43 25.15
CA THR A 152 -12.68 -8.42 24.40
C THR A 152 -11.20 -8.01 24.38
N ALA A 153 -10.31 -8.99 24.58
CA ALA A 153 -8.87 -8.74 24.60
C ALA A 153 -8.33 -8.28 23.24
N GLY A 154 -7.19 -7.58 23.26
CA GLY A 154 -6.58 -6.99 22.06
C GLY A 154 -5.70 -7.93 21.22
N GLY A 155 -5.54 -9.20 21.61
CA GLY A 155 -4.85 -10.22 20.81
C GLY A 155 -3.31 -10.15 20.74
N ASP A 156 -2.67 -9.19 21.40
CA ASP A 156 -1.21 -9.01 21.40
C ASP A 156 -0.41 -9.95 22.32
N ASP A 157 -1.11 -10.79 23.09
CA ASP A 157 -0.52 -11.79 23.97
C ASP A 157 -1.21 -13.15 23.76
N PRO A 158 -0.51 -14.29 23.80
CA PRO A 158 -1.14 -15.60 23.66
C PRO A 158 -2.28 -15.85 24.66
N SER A 159 -2.19 -15.29 25.87
CA SER A 159 -3.22 -15.38 26.90
C SER A 159 -4.49 -14.58 26.58
N HIS A 160 -4.47 -13.74 25.55
CA HIS A 160 -5.64 -13.05 25.00
C HIS A 160 -6.55 -13.96 24.16
N TYR A 161 -6.21 -15.24 24.04
CA TYR A 161 -7.01 -16.24 23.33
C TYR A 161 -7.54 -17.30 24.31
N PHE A 162 -8.86 -17.54 24.25
CA PHE A 162 -9.55 -18.55 25.03
C PHE A 162 -9.32 -19.94 24.41
N THR A 163 -8.54 -20.78 25.10
CA THR A 163 -8.07 -22.08 24.58
C THR A 163 -9.14 -23.00 23.99
N PRO A 164 -10.34 -23.15 24.58
CA PRO A 164 -11.39 -23.97 23.96
C PRO A 164 -11.78 -23.52 22.54
N ARG A 165 -11.88 -22.21 22.29
CA ARG A 165 -12.14 -21.66 20.95
C ARG A 165 -10.89 -21.70 20.08
N TRP A 166 -9.71 -21.40 20.65
CA TRP A 166 -8.43 -21.48 19.93
C TRP A 166 -8.19 -22.87 19.33
N LYS A 167 -8.49 -23.95 20.06
CA LYS A 167 -8.33 -25.33 19.53
C LYS A 167 -9.15 -25.61 18.28
N LYS A 168 -10.28 -24.93 18.11
CA LYS A 168 -11.13 -25.06 16.91
C LYS A 168 -10.56 -24.25 15.74
N VAL A 169 -10.11 -23.01 16.01
CA VAL A 169 -9.37 -22.19 15.04
C VAL A 169 -8.11 -22.92 14.54
N SER A 170 -7.31 -23.43 15.47
CA SER A 170 -6.09 -24.22 15.21
C SER A 170 -6.38 -25.46 14.36
N ALA A 171 -7.51 -26.15 14.62
CA ALA A 171 -7.91 -27.29 13.80
C ALA A 171 -8.18 -26.91 12.34
N VAL A 172 -8.87 -25.79 12.09
CA VAL A 172 -9.13 -25.29 10.73
C VAL A 172 -7.83 -24.87 10.05
N LEU A 173 -7.03 -24.02 10.70
CA LEU A 173 -5.77 -23.52 10.12
C LEU A 173 -4.79 -24.66 9.83
N ARG A 174 -4.66 -25.63 10.74
CA ARG A 174 -3.83 -26.83 10.51
C ARG A 174 -4.37 -27.69 9.38
N GLY A 175 -5.68 -27.93 9.32
CA GLY A 175 -6.27 -28.72 8.23
C GLY A 175 -6.06 -28.05 6.87
N LEU A 176 -6.25 -26.74 6.77
CA LEU A 176 -5.94 -25.98 5.55
C LEU A 176 -4.47 -26.12 5.15
N SER A 177 -3.54 -25.98 6.11
CA SER A 177 -2.09 -26.12 5.87
C SER A 177 -1.72 -27.51 5.37
N ASP A 178 -2.14 -28.54 6.11
CA ASP A 178 -1.81 -29.94 5.83
C ASP A 178 -2.42 -30.39 4.49
N GLY A 179 -3.66 -29.98 4.19
CA GLY A 179 -4.34 -30.32 2.95
C GLY A 179 -3.70 -29.64 1.73
N ALA A 180 -3.27 -28.39 1.88
CA ALA A 180 -2.56 -27.67 0.83
C ALA A 180 -1.19 -28.30 0.53
N GLU A 181 -0.42 -28.63 1.57
CA GLU A 181 0.87 -29.31 1.47
C GLU A 181 0.73 -30.70 0.82
N ALA A 182 -0.30 -31.46 1.20
CA ALA A 182 -0.55 -32.79 0.65
C ALA A 182 -0.89 -32.75 -0.85
N ALA A 183 -1.59 -31.71 -1.30
CA ALA A 183 -1.92 -31.52 -2.71
C ALA A 183 -0.70 -31.11 -3.57
N ASP A 184 0.09 -30.16 -3.07
CA ASP A 184 1.32 -29.72 -3.74
C ASP A 184 2.30 -29.10 -2.71
N PRO A 185 3.39 -29.79 -2.34
CA PRO A 185 4.35 -29.29 -1.33
C PRO A 185 5.21 -28.11 -1.83
N THR A 186 5.01 -27.67 -3.08
CA THR A 186 5.73 -26.52 -3.66
C THR A 186 4.94 -25.22 -3.60
N ILE A 187 3.66 -25.25 -3.22
CA ILE A 187 2.86 -24.04 -3.02
C ILE A 187 3.32 -23.30 -1.76
N ARG A 188 3.24 -21.97 -1.79
CA ARG A 188 3.48 -21.14 -0.60
C ARG A 188 2.19 -20.93 0.16
N LYS A 189 2.21 -21.21 1.46
CA LYS A 189 1.10 -21.07 2.40
C LYS A 189 1.20 -19.71 3.09
N ALA A 190 0.32 -18.79 2.75
CA ALA A 190 0.19 -17.51 3.43
C ALA A 190 -0.81 -17.64 4.57
N MET A 191 -0.44 -17.22 5.78
CA MET A 191 -1.31 -17.27 6.96
C MET A 191 -1.01 -16.09 7.88
N GLY A 192 -2.05 -15.60 8.54
CA GLY A 192 -1.91 -14.45 9.42
C GLY A 192 -3.18 -14.13 10.15
N THR A 193 -3.34 -12.85 10.47
CA THR A 193 -4.36 -12.37 11.40
C THR A 193 -5.02 -11.11 10.88
N ALA A 194 -6.13 -10.73 11.50
CA ALA A 194 -6.87 -9.50 11.24
C ALA A 194 -6.07 -8.21 11.48
N GLY A 195 -4.82 -8.31 11.93
CA GLY A 195 -4.03 -7.15 12.29
C GLY A 195 -4.36 -6.62 13.68
N TRP A 196 -4.37 -5.29 13.83
CA TRP A 196 -4.80 -4.59 15.06
C TRP A 196 -4.14 -5.05 16.39
N GLY A 197 -2.93 -5.59 16.31
CA GLY A 197 -2.19 -6.07 17.47
C GLY A 197 -2.27 -7.56 17.71
N HIS A 198 -2.97 -8.35 16.88
CA HIS A 198 -3.16 -9.82 17.02
C HIS A 198 -1.89 -10.67 16.81
N THR A 199 -0.77 -10.24 17.39
CA THR A 199 0.54 -10.92 17.30
C THR A 199 0.58 -12.19 18.15
N GLY A 200 -0.21 -12.28 19.23
CA GLY A 200 -0.30 -13.47 20.09
C GLY A 200 -0.82 -14.71 19.36
N ALA A 201 -1.62 -14.56 18.30
CA ALA A 201 -2.09 -15.68 17.48
C ALA A 201 -0.93 -16.38 16.73
N PHE A 202 0.10 -15.66 16.29
CA PHE A 202 1.28 -16.29 15.66
C PHE A 202 2.04 -17.18 16.64
N GLU A 203 2.14 -16.77 17.90
CA GLU A 203 2.77 -17.60 18.94
C GLU A 203 1.95 -18.87 19.21
N ARG A 204 0.62 -18.74 19.24
CA ARG A 204 -0.27 -19.88 19.38
C ARG A 204 -0.22 -20.83 18.18
N MET A 205 -0.18 -20.31 16.94
CA MET A 205 0.01 -21.13 15.73
C MET A 205 1.33 -21.91 15.78
N LYS A 206 2.42 -21.24 16.19
CA LYS A 206 3.73 -21.86 16.36
C LYS A 206 3.73 -22.93 17.45
N ALA A 207 3.08 -22.67 18.58
CA ALA A 207 2.97 -23.63 19.68
C ALA A 207 2.20 -24.90 19.28
N ASP A 208 1.20 -24.76 18.41
CA ASP A 208 0.41 -25.86 17.88
C ASP A 208 1.07 -26.57 16.67
N GLY A 209 2.24 -26.10 16.23
CA GLY A 209 3.01 -26.71 15.14
C GLY A 209 2.40 -26.47 13.75
N ILE A 210 1.62 -25.41 13.57
CA ILE A 210 1.10 -25.02 12.26
C ILE A 210 2.26 -24.40 11.48
N ASP A 211 2.51 -24.90 10.27
CA ASP A 211 3.54 -24.37 9.38
C ASP A 211 2.93 -23.49 8.29
N TRP A 212 3.63 -22.42 7.93
CA TRP A 212 3.27 -21.45 6.90
C TRP A 212 4.52 -20.81 6.31
N ASP A 213 4.45 -20.26 5.11
CA ASP A 213 5.61 -19.71 4.40
C ASP A 213 5.65 -18.19 4.43
N ILE A 214 4.49 -17.54 4.48
CA ILE A 214 4.33 -16.08 4.40
C ILE A 214 3.46 -15.62 5.56
N SER A 215 3.95 -14.67 6.34
CA SER A 215 3.15 -14.05 7.41
C SER A 215 2.25 -12.96 6.85
N VAL A 216 0.95 -13.12 7.02
CA VAL A 216 -0.07 -12.19 6.55
C VAL A 216 -0.46 -11.19 7.64
N TRP A 217 -0.68 -9.93 7.26
CA TRP A 217 -1.11 -8.89 8.19
C TRP A 217 -2.10 -7.94 7.53
N HIS A 218 -3.22 -7.65 8.20
CA HIS A 218 -4.10 -6.56 7.79
C HIS A 218 -3.72 -5.25 8.50
N HIS A 219 -3.70 -4.13 7.78
CA HIS A 219 -3.22 -2.86 8.29
C HIS A 219 -4.22 -1.73 8.07
N TYR A 220 -4.83 -1.28 9.16
CA TYR A 220 -5.78 -0.16 9.19
C TYR A 220 -5.47 0.88 10.28
N GLY A 221 -4.37 0.70 11.03
CA GLY A 221 -3.95 1.59 12.12
C GLY A 221 -2.79 2.50 11.75
N ASP A 222 -2.37 3.36 12.68
CA ASP A 222 -1.32 4.37 12.40
C ASP A 222 0.12 3.85 12.64
N ASP A 223 0.29 2.74 13.39
CA ASP A 223 1.60 2.17 13.74
C ASP A 223 1.84 0.87 12.98
N LEU A 224 2.45 1.00 11.80
CA LEU A 224 2.88 -0.14 10.99
C LEU A 224 4.16 -0.79 11.52
N LYS A 225 5.04 -0.03 12.17
CA LYS A 225 6.40 -0.51 12.51
C LYS A 225 6.36 -1.54 13.64
N ARG A 226 5.51 -1.33 14.65
CA ARG A 226 5.35 -2.26 15.78
C ARG A 226 4.98 -3.70 15.36
N PRO A 227 3.93 -3.96 14.56
CA PRO A 227 3.64 -5.32 14.13
C PRO A 227 4.72 -5.87 13.20
N LEU A 228 5.31 -5.05 12.32
CA LEU A 228 6.40 -5.49 11.45
C LEU A 228 7.66 -5.90 12.23
N ASP A 229 8.01 -5.20 13.31
CA ASP A 229 9.11 -5.59 14.21
C ASP A 229 8.91 -7.00 14.78
N TYR A 230 7.68 -7.31 15.21
CA TYR A 230 7.33 -8.66 15.65
C TYR A 230 7.41 -9.67 14.50
N LEU A 231 6.78 -9.39 13.35
CA LEU A 231 6.72 -10.32 12.21
C LEU A 231 8.11 -10.67 11.67
N SER A 232 9.04 -9.70 11.65
CA SER A 232 10.44 -9.93 11.28
C SER A 232 11.12 -11.01 12.14
N THR A 233 10.73 -11.15 13.41
CA THR A 233 11.30 -12.20 14.29
C THR A 233 10.91 -13.61 13.87
N LEU A 234 9.84 -13.76 13.08
CA LEU A 234 9.40 -15.06 12.55
C LEU A 234 10.29 -15.55 11.41
N GLY A 235 11.13 -14.68 10.83
CA GLY A 235 12.07 -15.02 9.75
C GLY A 235 11.42 -15.29 8.40
N LYS A 236 10.11 -15.04 8.28
CA LYS A 236 9.29 -15.24 7.09
C LYS A 236 9.00 -13.90 6.39
N PRO A 237 8.81 -13.87 5.07
CA PRO A 237 8.35 -12.67 4.38
C PRO A 237 6.95 -12.25 4.85
N VAL A 238 6.64 -10.97 4.65
CA VAL A 238 5.38 -10.36 5.07
C VAL A 238 4.54 -9.96 3.86
N TRP A 239 3.26 -10.32 3.86
CA TRP A 239 2.28 -9.83 2.91
C TRP A 239 1.22 -9.01 3.65
N ILE A 240 1.00 -7.79 3.19
CA ILE A 240 -0.09 -6.93 3.70
C ILE A 240 -1.32 -7.18 2.85
N THR A 241 -2.16 -8.15 3.21
CA THR A 241 -3.25 -8.61 2.34
C THR A 241 -4.50 -7.76 2.42
N GLU A 242 -4.58 -6.86 3.39
CA GLU A 242 -5.61 -5.83 3.46
C GLU A 242 -5.05 -4.54 4.06
N PHE A 243 -5.27 -3.43 3.37
CA PHE A 243 -5.10 -2.08 3.93
C PHE A 243 -5.96 -1.09 3.17
N ASN A 244 -6.49 -0.08 3.87
CA ASN A 244 -7.08 1.10 3.24
C ASN A 244 -7.41 2.16 4.29
N ARG A 245 -7.84 3.32 3.83
CA ARG A 245 -8.56 4.32 4.59
C ARG A 245 -10.05 4.29 4.19
N SER A 246 -10.95 4.39 5.17
CA SER A 246 -12.40 4.48 4.90
C SER A 246 -12.76 5.79 4.18
N GLY A 247 -13.73 5.71 3.27
CA GLY A 247 -14.32 6.86 2.56
C GLY A 247 -15.34 7.65 3.38
N GLU A 248 -15.68 7.24 4.60
CA GLU A 248 -16.71 7.88 5.43
C GLU A 248 -16.44 9.35 5.74
N LYS A 249 -15.15 9.73 5.84
CA LYS A 249 -14.72 11.13 6.06
C LYS A 249 -14.58 11.93 4.76
N GLY A 250 -14.88 11.32 3.61
CA GLY A 250 -14.78 11.90 2.28
C GLY A 250 -13.62 11.35 1.46
N GLU A 251 -13.72 11.50 0.15
CA GLU A 251 -12.77 10.90 -0.80
C GLU A 251 -11.35 11.45 -0.71
N GLN A 252 -11.19 12.70 -0.24
CA GLN A 252 -9.87 13.29 -0.02
C GLN A 252 -9.16 12.62 1.16
N ASP A 253 -9.84 12.41 2.30
CA ASP A 253 -9.27 11.71 3.46
C ASP A 253 -8.89 10.28 3.09
N GLN A 254 -9.75 9.59 2.33
CA GLN A 254 -9.43 8.26 1.80
C GLN A 254 -8.16 8.27 0.94
N ALA A 255 -8.08 9.17 -0.04
CA ALA A 255 -6.94 9.23 -0.95
C ALA A 255 -5.63 9.57 -0.23
N ASP A 256 -5.65 10.54 0.69
CA ASP A 256 -4.47 10.97 1.44
C ASP A 256 -3.97 9.87 2.38
N GLY A 257 -4.88 9.24 3.13
CA GLY A 257 -4.55 8.14 4.04
C GLY A 257 -4.04 6.90 3.29
N LEU A 258 -4.66 6.57 2.16
CA LEU A 258 -4.20 5.47 1.31
C LEU A 258 -2.78 5.73 0.78
N LEU A 259 -2.53 6.94 0.28
CA LEU A 259 -1.21 7.33 -0.24
C LEU A 259 -0.13 7.29 0.86
N GLU A 260 -0.47 7.69 2.08
CA GLU A 260 0.43 7.58 3.23
C GLU A 260 0.79 6.12 3.51
N MET A 261 -0.18 5.22 3.61
CA MET A 261 0.05 3.79 3.83
C MET A 261 0.92 3.18 2.71
N MET A 262 0.60 3.47 1.44
CA MET A 262 1.39 2.98 0.29
C MET A 262 2.84 3.44 0.33
N ARG A 263 3.10 4.70 0.73
CA ARG A 263 4.47 5.22 0.93
C ARG A 263 5.20 4.47 2.04
N GLN A 264 4.54 4.24 3.17
CA GLN A 264 5.12 3.52 4.30
C GLN A 264 5.51 2.09 3.91
N PHE A 265 4.65 1.35 3.20
CA PHE A 265 4.99 -0.01 2.73
C PHE A 265 6.20 0.02 1.81
N ARG A 266 6.26 0.96 0.85
CA ARG A 266 7.43 1.11 -0.03
C ARG A 266 8.72 1.39 0.72
N GLU A 267 8.66 2.26 1.73
CA GLU A 267 9.83 2.64 2.53
C GLU A 267 10.33 1.48 3.39
N LEU A 268 9.40 0.69 3.93
CA LEU A 268 9.70 -0.38 4.88
C LEU A 268 9.90 -1.76 4.23
N ARG A 269 9.55 -1.94 2.95
CA ARG A 269 9.54 -3.26 2.29
C ARG A 269 10.87 -4.00 2.37
N ALA A 270 11.99 -3.29 2.20
CA ALA A 270 13.31 -3.91 2.23
C ALA A 270 13.76 -4.29 3.66
N GLU A 271 13.45 -3.45 4.65
CA GLU A 271 13.79 -3.69 6.06
C GLU A 271 12.99 -4.89 6.61
N TYR A 272 11.73 -5.01 6.22
CA TYR A 272 10.79 -5.98 6.79
C TYR A 272 10.42 -7.13 5.87
N ARG A 273 11.04 -7.23 4.70
CA ARG A 273 10.74 -8.23 3.66
C ARG A 273 9.24 -8.26 3.32
N ILE A 274 8.66 -7.08 3.13
CA ILE A 274 7.29 -6.96 2.62
C ILE A 274 7.36 -7.25 1.12
N GLU A 275 6.68 -8.31 0.68
CA GLU A 275 6.72 -8.79 -0.71
C GLU A 275 5.46 -8.42 -1.50
N ALA A 276 4.34 -8.21 -0.81
CA ALA A 276 3.08 -7.82 -1.44
C ALA A 276 2.23 -6.93 -0.52
N ALA A 277 1.42 -6.07 -1.13
CA ALA A 277 0.40 -5.29 -0.43
C ALA A 277 -0.88 -5.15 -1.27
N HIS A 278 -2.03 -5.42 -0.65
CA HIS A 278 -3.35 -5.44 -1.29
C HIS A 278 -4.33 -4.44 -0.68
N ILE A 279 -4.82 -3.51 -1.49
CA ILE A 279 -5.80 -2.50 -1.06
C ILE A 279 -7.14 -3.18 -0.77
N TYR A 280 -7.79 -2.87 0.34
CA TYR A 280 -9.17 -3.30 0.65
C TYR A 280 -10.14 -2.13 0.45
N GLU A 281 -10.81 -1.96 -0.70
CA GLU A 281 -11.06 -2.96 -1.75
C GLU A 281 -11.36 -2.34 -3.12
N LEU A 282 -11.62 -3.16 -4.14
CA LEU A 282 -11.76 -2.71 -5.52
C LEU A 282 -13.00 -1.84 -5.76
N LEU A 283 -14.19 -2.34 -5.38
CA LEU A 283 -15.47 -1.68 -5.62
C LEU A 283 -16.16 -1.36 -4.30
N ASP A 284 -16.91 -0.27 -4.28
CA ASP A 284 -17.80 0.04 -3.15
C ASP A 284 -18.92 -0.99 -3.04
N GLU A 285 -19.34 -1.24 -1.81
CA GLU A 285 -20.41 -2.17 -1.50
C GLU A 285 -21.64 -1.45 -0.88
N PRO A 286 -22.28 -0.51 -1.59
CA PRO A 286 -23.25 0.43 -1.00
C PRO A 286 -24.49 -0.23 -0.40
N TYR A 287 -24.78 -1.48 -0.74
CA TYR A 287 -25.87 -2.28 -0.16
C TYR A 287 -25.58 -2.74 1.28
N TRP A 288 -24.34 -2.64 1.77
CA TRP A 288 -24.00 -2.85 3.19
C TRP A 288 -24.07 -1.58 4.04
N ALA A 289 -24.48 -0.44 3.48
CA ALA A 289 -24.62 0.78 4.25
C ALA A 289 -25.54 0.57 5.48
N PRO A 290 -25.16 1.08 6.67
CA PRO A 290 -24.10 2.06 6.92
C PRO A 290 -22.75 1.45 7.32
N SER A 291 -22.48 0.18 7.03
CA SER A 291 -21.18 -0.44 7.34
C SER A 291 -20.05 0.25 6.59
N PHE A 292 -18.83 0.22 7.14
CA PHE A 292 -17.69 0.92 6.55
C PHE A 292 -17.34 0.38 5.16
N GLU A 293 -17.53 -0.93 4.92
CA GLU A 293 -17.39 -1.63 3.64
C GLU A 293 -18.16 -0.94 2.51
N ALA A 294 -19.28 -0.27 2.82
CA ALA A 294 -20.08 0.44 1.84
C ALA A 294 -19.30 1.56 1.11
N THR A 295 -18.19 2.02 1.68
CA THR A 295 -17.39 3.15 1.16
C THR A 295 -15.89 2.87 1.05
N MET A 296 -15.44 1.63 1.25
CA MET A 296 -14.01 1.26 1.20
C MET A 296 -13.48 1.18 -0.23
N GLY A 297 -14.34 0.94 -1.22
CA GLY A 297 -13.95 0.69 -2.60
C GLY A 297 -13.16 1.83 -3.25
N LEU A 298 -12.31 1.50 -4.21
CA LEU A 298 -11.64 2.47 -5.07
C LEU A 298 -12.55 2.98 -6.20
N ALA A 299 -13.54 2.19 -6.63
CA ALA A 299 -14.53 2.57 -7.63
C ALA A 299 -15.96 2.48 -7.07
N ARG A 300 -16.83 3.40 -7.50
CA ARG A 300 -18.22 3.48 -7.01
C ARG A 300 -19.10 2.50 -7.77
N LEU A 301 -20.13 2.00 -7.09
CA LEU A 301 -21.25 1.29 -7.71
C LEU A 301 -22.54 2.11 -7.57
N ARG A 302 -23.38 2.06 -8.59
CA ARG A 302 -24.75 2.57 -8.53
C ARG A 302 -25.75 1.53 -9.01
N LYS A 303 -26.98 1.65 -8.52
CA LYS A 303 -28.11 0.86 -8.98
C LYS A 303 -28.77 1.54 -10.18
N THR A 304 -29.04 0.80 -11.23
CA THR A 304 -29.81 1.28 -12.39
C THR A 304 -31.31 1.31 -12.08
N ASP A 305 -32.10 1.96 -12.94
CA ASP A 305 -33.57 1.99 -12.83
C ASP A 305 -34.19 0.57 -12.88
N GLU A 306 -33.49 -0.38 -13.51
CA GLU A 306 -33.87 -1.79 -13.60
C GLU A 306 -33.47 -2.60 -12.36
N GLY A 307 -32.83 -1.97 -11.37
CA GLY A 307 -32.39 -2.61 -10.14
C GLY A 307 -31.07 -3.38 -10.24
N ARG A 308 -30.35 -3.29 -11.36
CA ARG A 308 -29.04 -3.93 -11.56
C ARG A 308 -27.90 -3.04 -11.09
N TRP A 309 -26.80 -3.62 -10.64
CA TRP A 309 -25.61 -2.86 -10.24
C TRP A 309 -24.71 -2.56 -11.44
N THR A 310 -24.11 -1.37 -11.45
CA THR A 310 -23.18 -0.96 -12.50
C THR A 310 -22.14 0.01 -11.94
N PRO A 311 -20.92 0.06 -12.52
CA PRO A 311 -19.91 1.03 -12.09
C PRO A 311 -20.38 2.48 -12.28
N ASP A 312 -19.99 3.34 -11.35
CA ASP A 312 -20.30 4.78 -11.33
C ASP A 312 -19.03 5.65 -11.22
N GLY A 313 -18.05 5.29 -12.04
CA GLY A 313 -16.75 5.95 -12.07
C GLY A 313 -15.86 5.62 -10.87
N VAL A 314 -14.63 6.13 -10.94
CA VAL A 314 -13.59 5.88 -9.95
C VAL A 314 -13.51 7.02 -8.92
N LYS A 315 -13.01 6.72 -7.72
CA LYS A 315 -12.75 7.72 -6.67
C LYS A 315 -11.37 8.36 -6.82
N LEU A 316 -11.12 9.42 -6.06
CA LEU A 316 -9.79 10.02 -5.97
C LEU A 316 -8.72 9.04 -5.46
N ALA A 317 -9.09 8.12 -4.56
CA ALA A 317 -8.19 7.08 -4.06
C ALA A 317 -7.68 6.17 -5.18
N TYR A 318 -8.53 5.83 -6.15
CA TYR A 318 -8.16 5.03 -7.32
C TYR A 318 -7.08 5.72 -8.16
N SER A 319 -7.31 6.98 -8.53
CA SER A 319 -6.35 7.73 -9.37
C SER A 319 -5.04 8.00 -8.63
N THR A 320 -5.11 8.16 -7.30
CA THR A 320 -3.94 8.31 -6.43
C THR A 320 -3.11 7.03 -6.38
N ALA A 321 -3.73 5.88 -6.12
CA ALA A 321 -3.05 4.59 -6.13
C ALA A 321 -2.43 4.29 -7.49
N ARG A 322 -3.19 4.46 -8.59
CA ARG A 322 -2.67 4.29 -9.96
C ARG A 322 -1.46 5.18 -10.25
N GLY A 323 -1.55 6.46 -9.89
CA GLY A 323 -0.46 7.41 -10.10
C GLY A 323 0.80 7.06 -9.30
N PHE A 324 0.62 6.55 -8.09
CA PHE A 324 1.71 6.08 -7.24
C PHE A 324 2.40 4.84 -7.82
N ILE A 325 1.62 3.82 -8.23
CA ILE A 325 2.14 2.57 -8.80
C ILE A 325 2.83 2.82 -10.14
N ALA A 326 2.24 3.64 -11.02
CA ALA A 326 2.87 3.98 -12.30
C ALA A 326 4.24 4.66 -12.11
N ALA A 327 4.35 5.55 -11.12
CA ALA A 327 5.61 6.22 -10.81
C ALA A 327 6.69 5.27 -10.25
N GLU A 328 6.32 4.09 -9.74
CA GLU A 328 7.26 3.04 -9.33
C GLU A 328 7.73 2.20 -10.49
N GLY A 329 6.83 1.79 -11.39
CA GLY A 329 7.21 1.06 -12.60
C GLY A 329 8.24 1.85 -13.43
N ASP A 330 8.03 3.15 -13.57
CA ASP A 330 8.98 4.06 -14.22
C ASP A 330 10.31 4.22 -13.45
N ALA A 331 10.34 3.93 -12.14
CA ALA A 331 11.52 4.04 -11.28
C ALA A 331 12.31 2.73 -11.15
N GLU A 332 11.66 1.56 -11.26
CA GLU A 332 12.30 0.23 -11.23
C GLU A 332 12.86 -0.18 -12.60
N ASP A 333 12.23 0.24 -13.71
CA ASP A 333 12.80 0.09 -15.07
C ASP A 333 13.97 1.06 -15.37
N ALA A 334 14.25 1.99 -14.45
CA ALA A 334 15.38 2.89 -14.54
C ALA A 334 16.67 2.21 -14.02
N ALA A 335 17.35 1.51 -14.94
CA ALA A 335 18.81 1.33 -14.89
C ALA A 335 19.50 2.66 -14.47
N PRO A 336 20.70 2.63 -13.84
CA PRO A 336 21.20 3.72 -13.01
C PRO A 336 21.06 5.04 -13.74
N ALA A 337 20.37 5.98 -13.07
CA ALA A 337 19.99 7.28 -13.56
C ALA A 337 20.95 7.76 -14.64
N LEU A 338 20.44 7.83 -15.88
CA LEU A 338 21.11 8.60 -16.92
C LEU A 338 21.47 9.96 -16.31
N PRO A 339 22.70 10.46 -16.54
CA PRO A 339 23.09 11.77 -16.05
C PRO A 339 22.02 12.78 -16.47
N PRO A 340 21.69 13.77 -15.61
CA PRO A 340 20.61 14.70 -15.88
C PRO A 340 20.77 15.25 -17.29
N ALA A 341 19.67 15.18 -18.07
CA ALA A 341 19.62 15.83 -19.37
C ALA A 341 20.10 17.29 -19.22
N PRO A 342 20.80 17.86 -20.21
CA PRO A 342 21.42 19.18 -20.08
C PRO A 342 20.44 20.18 -19.49
N GLY A 343 20.83 20.76 -18.35
CA GLY A 343 20.00 21.63 -17.54
C GLY A 343 19.41 22.78 -18.36
N CYS A 344 18.18 23.13 -18.04
CA CYS A 344 17.55 24.29 -18.64
C CYS A 344 18.32 25.57 -18.22
N ASP A 345 18.56 26.48 -19.15
CA ASP A 345 19.06 27.82 -18.82
C ASP A 345 17.88 28.79 -18.80
N ARG A 346 17.54 29.28 -17.59
CA ARG A 346 16.48 30.29 -17.39
C ARG A 346 16.71 31.56 -18.24
N LYS A 347 17.97 31.88 -18.57
CA LYS A 347 18.33 33.04 -19.40
C LYS A 347 18.16 32.78 -20.90
N ALA A 348 18.09 31.52 -21.31
CA ALA A 348 17.88 31.12 -22.69
C ALA A 348 16.39 30.97 -23.05
N LEU A 349 15.49 31.04 -22.05
CA LEU A 349 14.04 31.08 -22.28
C LEU A 349 13.64 32.40 -22.95
N ASP A 350 12.82 32.32 -23.99
CA ASP A 350 12.31 33.51 -24.68
C ASP A 350 11.36 34.30 -23.77
N THR A 351 11.89 35.33 -23.14
CA THR A 351 11.13 36.23 -22.26
C THR A 351 10.36 37.30 -23.02
N SER A 352 10.45 37.36 -24.36
CA SER A 352 9.72 38.34 -25.17
C SER A 352 8.25 37.96 -25.37
N VAL A 353 7.90 36.69 -25.14
CA VAL A 353 6.53 36.17 -25.20
C VAL A 353 6.09 35.76 -23.79
N ALA A 354 5.38 36.65 -23.10
CA ALA A 354 4.73 36.32 -21.84
C ALA A 354 3.44 35.54 -22.15
N ASN A 355 3.47 34.21 -22.02
CA ASN A 355 2.29 33.35 -22.09
C ASN A 355 2.38 32.22 -21.06
N HIS A 356 1.26 31.56 -20.79
CA HIS A 356 1.17 30.49 -19.80
C HIS A 356 2.09 29.29 -20.07
N ALA A 357 2.45 29.02 -21.33
CA ALA A 357 3.37 27.94 -21.70
C ALA A 357 4.82 28.30 -21.35
N ASN A 358 5.22 29.56 -21.53
CA ASN A 358 6.53 30.06 -21.14
C ASN A 358 6.64 30.19 -19.61
N GLN A 359 5.56 30.57 -18.92
CA GLN A 359 5.49 30.53 -17.46
C GLN A 359 5.66 29.09 -16.93
N ALA A 360 4.96 28.12 -17.53
CA ALA A 360 5.12 26.71 -17.18
C ALA A 360 6.57 26.23 -17.40
N ALA A 361 7.18 26.57 -18.54
CA ALA A 361 8.58 26.23 -18.81
C ALA A 361 9.54 26.84 -17.79
N TYR A 362 9.32 28.10 -17.41
CA TYR A 362 10.12 28.80 -16.42
C TYR A 362 9.97 28.20 -15.01
N LEU A 363 8.75 27.82 -14.61
CA LEU A 363 8.47 27.20 -13.32
C LEU A 363 9.21 25.86 -13.15
N TYR A 364 9.15 24.98 -14.15
CA TYR A 364 9.90 23.73 -14.15
C TYR A 364 11.40 23.97 -14.15
N CYS A 365 11.85 24.97 -14.91
CA CYS A 365 13.27 25.28 -14.95
C CYS A 365 13.80 25.84 -13.62
N LEU A 366 12.97 26.64 -12.93
CA LEU A 366 13.25 27.18 -11.61
C LEU A 366 13.28 26.08 -10.53
N ALA A 367 12.30 25.18 -10.51
CA ALA A 367 12.16 24.19 -9.44
C ALA A 367 12.97 22.91 -9.68
N LEU A 368 13.05 22.43 -10.92
CA LEU A 368 13.51 21.08 -11.26
C LEU A 368 14.72 21.08 -12.19
N HIS A 369 15.24 22.26 -12.56
CA HIS A 369 16.39 22.41 -13.47
C HIS A 369 16.24 21.73 -14.84
N ARG A 370 15.00 21.48 -15.28
CA ARG A 370 14.66 20.93 -16.61
C ARG A 370 13.46 21.66 -17.23
N LEU A 371 13.24 21.43 -18.51
CA LEU A 371 12.01 21.85 -19.19
C LEU A 371 10.87 20.83 -18.91
N PRO A 372 9.61 21.28 -18.90
CA PRO A 372 8.47 20.39 -18.79
C PRO A 372 8.28 19.56 -20.07
N ALA A 373 7.78 18.35 -19.94
CA ALA A 373 7.23 17.59 -21.05
C ALA A 373 5.97 18.29 -21.61
N PRO A 374 5.56 18.02 -22.87
CA PRO A 374 4.40 18.68 -23.47
C PRO A 374 3.11 18.57 -22.64
N ALA A 375 2.86 17.42 -22.00
CA ALA A 375 1.69 17.21 -21.15
C ALA A 375 1.77 18.00 -19.83
N GLU A 376 2.95 18.06 -19.22
CA GLU A 376 3.22 18.85 -18.01
C GLU A 376 3.05 20.35 -18.27
N GLN A 377 3.60 20.82 -19.39
CA GLN A 377 3.49 22.19 -19.84
C GLN A 377 2.03 22.56 -20.10
N TRP A 378 1.28 21.67 -20.79
CA TRP A 378 -0.14 21.85 -21.03
C TRP A 378 -0.95 21.95 -19.74
N ARG A 379 -0.72 21.05 -18.77
CA ARG A 379 -1.44 21.03 -17.49
C ARG A 379 -1.26 22.33 -16.72
N VAL A 380 -0.01 22.77 -16.54
CA VAL A 380 0.28 24.04 -15.83
C VAL A 380 -0.25 25.23 -16.62
N SER A 381 -0.11 25.22 -17.95
CA SER A 381 -0.65 26.30 -18.79
C SER A 381 -2.17 26.44 -18.66
N LEU A 382 -2.89 25.32 -18.58
CA LEU A 382 -4.33 25.29 -18.42
C LEU A 382 -4.77 25.73 -17.01
N ALA A 383 -3.98 25.40 -15.99
CA ALA A 383 -4.29 25.78 -14.61
C ALA A 383 -4.09 27.29 -14.41
N LEU A 384 -3.01 27.86 -14.92
CA LEU A 384 -2.81 29.32 -14.96
C LEU A 384 -3.90 30.00 -15.83
N LYS A 385 -4.20 29.38 -16.99
CA LYS A 385 -5.47 29.43 -17.74
C LYS A 385 -6.70 29.85 -16.93
N ARG A 386 -6.94 29.05 -15.89
CA ARG A 386 -8.15 29.02 -15.07
C ARG A 386 -8.05 29.90 -13.83
N GLY A 387 -7.01 30.73 -13.72
CA GLY A 387 -6.81 31.66 -12.61
C GLY A 387 -6.00 31.10 -11.46
N GLN A 388 -5.32 29.95 -11.61
CA GLN A 388 -4.30 29.55 -10.64
C GLN A 388 -3.15 30.55 -10.68
N SER A 389 -2.70 31.04 -9.52
CA SER A 389 -1.55 31.93 -9.48
C SER A 389 -0.26 31.18 -9.77
N THR A 390 0.74 31.87 -10.33
CA THR A 390 2.07 31.29 -10.55
C THR A 390 2.74 30.88 -9.24
N ALA A 391 2.43 31.59 -8.15
CA ALA A 391 2.83 31.22 -6.80
C ALA A 391 2.28 29.85 -6.36
N ALA A 392 0.99 29.58 -6.62
CA ALA A 392 0.38 28.30 -6.30
C ALA A 392 0.94 27.17 -7.18
N ALA A 393 1.11 27.42 -8.49
CA ALA A 393 1.69 26.44 -9.41
C ALA A 393 3.14 26.08 -9.04
N LEU A 394 3.94 27.05 -8.56
CA LEU A 394 5.28 26.78 -8.07
C LEU A 394 5.29 25.98 -6.77
N ALA A 395 4.41 26.33 -5.82
CA ALA A 395 4.28 25.60 -4.57
C ALA A 395 3.95 24.12 -4.81
N GLU A 396 3.04 23.83 -5.74
CA GLU A 396 2.73 22.45 -6.17
C GLU A 396 3.97 21.73 -6.74
N LEU A 397 4.83 22.42 -7.49
CA LEU A 397 6.06 21.83 -8.03
C LEU A 397 7.08 21.50 -6.94
N LEU A 398 7.23 22.36 -5.92
CA LEU A 398 8.12 22.11 -4.79
C LEU A 398 7.64 20.97 -3.88
N GLU A 399 6.38 20.56 -4.01
CA GLU A 399 5.81 19.42 -3.31
C GLU A 399 5.85 18.12 -4.14
N THR A 400 6.35 18.17 -5.38
CA THR A 400 6.48 16.97 -6.23
C THR A 400 7.54 16.01 -5.72
N SER A 401 7.30 14.71 -5.96
CA SER A 401 8.29 13.66 -5.69
C SER A 401 9.59 13.84 -6.48
N GLU A 402 9.54 14.50 -7.63
CA GLU A 402 10.73 14.84 -8.39
C GLU A 402 11.59 15.88 -7.66
N PHE A 403 10.97 16.96 -7.20
CA PHE A 403 11.67 17.97 -6.40
C PHE A 403 12.26 17.36 -5.12
N MET A 404 11.47 16.57 -4.40
CA MET A 404 11.90 15.93 -3.15
C MET A 404 12.98 14.85 -3.36
N ARG A 405 13.14 14.29 -4.56
CA ARG A 405 14.25 13.40 -4.92
C ARG A 405 15.50 14.16 -5.33
N ALA A 406 15.34 15.23 -6.10
CA ALA A 406 16.43 16.10 -6.54
C ALA A 406 17.07 16.87 -5.37
N HIS A 407 16.27 17.17 -4.34
CA HIS A 407 16.69 17.89 -3.15
C HIS A 407 16.44 17.02 -1.92
N PRO A 408 17.49 16.57 -1.18
CA PRO A 408 17.34 15.70 -0.01
C PRO A 408 16.84 16.48 1.22
N VAL A 409 15.70 17.15 1.10
CA VAL A 409 15.11 18.06 2.10
C VAL A 409 14.96 17.39 3.46
N ALA A 410 14.57 16.10 3.49
CA ALA A 410 14.41 15.32 4.72
C ALA A 410 15.71 15.10 5.51
N ARG A 411 16.88 15.31 4.89
CA ARG A 411 18.20 15.15 5.54
C ARG A 411 18.86 16.49 5.87
N MET A 412 18.23 17.61 5.54
CA MET A 412 18.77 18.95 5.78
C MET A 412 18.44 19.42 7.19
N THR A 413 19.36 20.17 7.80
CA THR A 413 19.00 20.97 8.98
C THR A 413 18.05 22.09 8.57
N ASN A 414 17.28 22.65 9.52
CA ASN A 414 16.44 23.82 9.25
C ASN A 414 17.25 24.98 8.61
N ALA A 415 18.51 25.18 9.04
CA ALA A 415 19.39 26.20 8.49
C ALA A 415 19.78 25.93 7.03
N ASP A 416 20.13 24.67 6.72
CA ASP A 416 20.50 24.26 5.37
C ASP A 416 19.29 24.31 4.42
N TYR A 417 18.11 23.94 4.92
CA TYR A 417 16.86 24.07 4.19
C TYR A 417 16.56 25.52 3.82
N ILE A 418 16.62 26.44 4.79
CA ILE A 418 16.38 27.87 4.53
C ILE A 418 17.34 28.39 3.46
N LYS A 419 18.64 28.08 3.59
CA LYS A 419 19.65 28.50 2.59
C LYS A 419 19.35 27.93 1.21
N ALA A 420 18.99 26.65 1.13
CA ALA A 420 18.67 25.99 -0.13
C ALA A 420 17.46 26.64 -0.83
N VAL A 421 16.39 26.92 -0.09
CA VAL A 421 15.19 27.57 -0.63
C VAL A 421 15.48 29.00 -1.08
N TYR A 422 16.25 29.77 -0.30
CA TYR A 422 16.68 31.12 -0.70
C TYR A 422 17.54 31.11 -1.96
N MET A 423 18.49 30.17 -2.08
CA MET A 423 19.31 30.03 -3.27
C MET A 423 18.49 29.62 -4.49
N LEU A 424 17.53 28.71 -4.33
CA LEU A 424 16.65 28.26 -5.40
C LEU A 424 15.74 29.38 -5.89
N LEU A 425 15.00 30.00 -4.96
CA LEU A 425 13.90 30.93 -5.24
C LEU A 425 14.32 32.38 -5.37
N LEU A 426 15.46 32.79 -4.84
CA LEU A 426 15.91 34.20 -4.87
C LEU A 426 17.34 34.35 -5.42
N SER A 427 18.03 33.24 -5.70
CA SER A 427 19.42 33.23 -6.19
C SER A 427 20.39 34.03 -5.30
N ARG A 428 20.13 34.04 -3.98
CA ARG A 428 20.98 34.64 -2.96
C ARG A 428 20.84 33.88 -1.64
N GLU A 429 21.78 34.07 -0.72
CA GLU A 429 21.63 33.60 0.66
C GLU A 429 20.66 34.49 1.47
N PRO A 430 20.03 33.96 2.53
CA PRO A 430 19.26 34.78 3.47
C PRO A 430 20.18 35.75 4.21
N ASP A 431 19.67 36.96 4.51
CA ASP A 431 20.41 37.86 5.40
C ASP A 431 20.35 37.36 6.85
N GLY A 432 21.20 37.91 7.72
CA GLY A 432 21.31 37.44 9.11
C GLY A 432 20.01 37.55 9.91
N ARG A 433 19.13 38.50 9.56
CA ARG A 433 17.82 38.67 10.21
C ARG A 433 16.82 37.65 9.66
N GLY A 434 16.69 37.54 8.34
CA GLY A 434 15.79 36.59 7.68
C GLY A 434 16.12 35.13 8.04
N LEU A 435 17.40 34.77 8.11
CA LEU A 435 17.82 33.45 8.55
C LEU A 435 17.40 33.19 10.01
N SER A 436 17.67 34.13 10.91
CA SER A 436 17.35 33.99 12.34
C SER A 436 15.84 33.91 12.60
N ASP A 437 15.06 34.73 11.89
CA ASP A 437 13.61 34.79 12.05
C ASP A 437 12.95 33.49 11.56
N TYR A 438 13.35 32.97 10.39
CA TYR A 438 12.83 31.71 9.87
C TYR A 438 13.28 30.49 10.69
N LEU A 439 14.54 30.45 11.14
CA LEU A 439 15.02 29.40 12.04
C LEU A 439 14.19 29.34 13.32
N ALA A 440 13.98 30.49 13.96
CA ALA A 440 13.22 30.54 15.21
C ALA A 440 11.77 30.06 15.03
N ARG A 441 11.13 30.36 13.90
CA ARG A 441 9.75 29.93 13.59
C ARG A 441 9.67 28.44 13.26
N LEU A 442 10.64 27.88 12.54
CA LEU A 442 10.73 26.44 12.27
C LEU A 442 10.99 25.66 13.56
N ASP A 443 11.92 26.12 14.40
CA ASP A 443 12.29 25.44 15.66
C ASP A 443 11.14 25.45 16.67
N ARG A 444 10.36 26.54 16.73
CA ARG A 444 9.13 26.64 17.53
C ARG A 444 7.92 25.94 16.90
N ARG A 445 8.05 25.35 15.70
CA ARG A 445 6.98 24.73 14.93
C ARG A 445 5.81 25.67 14.62
N GLU A 446 6.09 26.98 14.54
CA GLU A 446 5.14 28.02 14.12
C GLU A 446 5.01 28.07 12.59
N LEU A 447 5.94 27.42 11.89
CA LEU A 447 6.04 27.35 10.44
C LEU A 447 6.56 25.97 10.04
N THR A 448 6.04 25.39 8.95
CA THR A 448 6.60 24.18 8.34
C THR A 448 7.53 24.53 7.17
N PRO A 449 8.45 23.63 6.77
CA PRO A 449 9.31 23.85 5.60
C PRO A 449 8.53 24.20 4.30
N PRO A 450 7.40 23.54 3.97
CA PRO A 450 6.56 23.95 2.83
C PRO A 450 5.94 25.34 3.01
N GLN A 451 5.44 25.66 4.21
CA GLN A 451 4.86 26.98 4.49
C GLN A 451 5.91 28.11 4.36
N LEU A 452 7.16 27.85 4.73
CA LEU A 452 8.27 28.80 4.52
C LEU A 452 8.49 29.07 3.02
N ALA A 453 8.56 28.02 2.20
CA ALA A 453 8.72 28.19 0.76
C ALA A 453 7.55 29.00 0.17
N GLN A 454 6.32 28.74 0.61
CA GLN A 454 5.15 29.51 0.20
C GLN A 454 5.23 30.99 0.62
N GLU A 455 5.74 31.31 1.81
CA GLU A 455 5.94 32.70 2.24
C GLU A 455 6.95 33.44 1.34
N ILE A 456 8.06 32.77 0.98
CA ILE A 456 9.05 33.35 0.07
C ILE A 456 8.45 33.56 -1.32
N ILE A 457 7.74 32.56 -1.86
CA ILE A 457 7.09 32.66 -3.19
C ILE A 457 6.09 33.81 -3.25
N ARG A 458 5.39 34.11 -2.15
CA ARG A 458 4.40 35.20 -2.07
C ARG A 458 5.02 36.58 -1.82
N SER A 459 6.34 36.67 -1.60
CA SER A 459 7.03 37.93 -1.32
C SER A 459 7.19 38.82 -2.56
N ASP A 460 7.23 40.14 -2.33
CA ASP A 460 7.54 41.11 -3.39
C ASP A 460 8.96 40.93 -3.95
N GLU A 461 9.86 40.38 -3.14
CA GLU A 461 11.21 40.06 -3.55
C GLU A 461 11.23 38.94 -4.59
N PHE A 462 10.48 37.85 -4.36
CA PHE A 462 10.32 36.79 -5.34
C PHE A 462 9.68 37.30 -6.63
N ARG A 463 8.64 38.14 -6.51
CA ARG A 463 8.01 38.79 -7.67
C ARG A 463 9.00 39.62 -8.48
N SER A 464 9.86 40.37 -7.79
CA SER A 464 10.90 41.19 -8.41
C SER A 464 12.02 40.36 -9.06
N ALA A 465 12.37 39.22 -8.47
CA ALA A 465 13.41 38.32 -8.98
C ALA A 465 12.95 37.53 -10.22
N HIS A 466 11.64 37.32 -10.39
CA HIS A 466 11.07 36.47 -11.45
C HIS A 466 9.99 37.18 -12.30
N PRO A 467 10.32 38.30 -12.97
CA PRO A 467 9.33 39.13 -13.67
C PRO A 467 8.54 38.39 -14.76
N LEU A 468 9.12 37.35 -15.39
CA LEU A 468 8.42 36.53 -16.39
C LEU A 468 7.17 35.83 -15.82
N LEU A 469 7.20 35.45 -14.54
CA LEU A 469 6.08 34.79 -13.88
C LEU A 469 4.90 35.73 -13.62
N PHE A 470 5.10 37.04 -13.74
CA PHE A 470 4.10 38.06 -13.36
C PHE A 470 3.78 39.05 -14.49
N ALA A 471 4.41 38.90 -15.66
CA ALA A 471 4.27 39.82 -16.79
C ALA A 471 2.84 39.95 -17.35
N GLN A 472 1.94 39.00 -17.08
CA GLN A 472 0.53 39.06 -17.48
C GLN A 472 -0.41 39.62 -16.40
N GLU A 473 0.06 39.83 -15.17
CA GLU A 473 -0.77 40.41 -14.08
C GLU A 473 -0.90 41.95 -14.19
N SER A 474 -0.09 42.59 -15.05
CA SER A 474 -0.03 44.05 -15.22
C SER A 474 -0.98 44.65 -16.26
N GLU A 475 -1.83 43.86 -16.92
CA GLU A 475 -2.74 44.33 -17.99
C GLU A 475 -4.21 44.55 -17.58
N HIS A 476 -4.56 44.39 -16.29
CA HIS A 476 -5.90 44.71 -15.79
C HIS A 476 -5.83 45.75 -14.66
N PRO A 477 -6.26 47.01 -14.90
CA PRO A 477 -6.42 48.01 -13.85
C PRO A 477 -7.58 47.70 -12.89
#